data_AF-A0A9R0T216-F1
#
_entry.id   AF-A0A9R0T216-F1
#
_cell.length_a   1.000
_cell.length_b   1.000
_cell.length_c   1.000
_cell.angle_alpha   90.00
_cell.angle_beta   90.00
_cell.angle_gamma   90.00
#
_symmetry.space_group_name_H-M   'P 1'
#
loop_
_entity.id
_entity.type
_entity.pdbx_description
1 polymer ?
#
loop_
_entity_poly.entity_id
_entity_poly.type
_entity_poly.pdbx_seq_one_letter_code
_entity_poly.pdbx_strand_id
1 'polypeptide(L)'
;MESGLGLERAHMGIFTELGVLYARYRPEKLMEHIKLFSTRLNIPKLIRACDEQQHWKELTYLYIQYDEFDNAATTIMNHSPDAWDHMQFKDVAVKVANVEIYYKAVHFYLQEHPDLINDLLNVLALRLDHTRVVDIMRKAGQLHLVKPYMVAVQSNNVSAVNEALNELYVEEEDYERLRESVDMHDNFDQIGLAQKLEKHELLEMRRIAAYIYKKAGRWKQSIALSKIDNMYKDCMETCSQSGDRELSEDLLVYLFCFLPLHLLRLDSCGCCSRACMDKQHAGLCFPLPITGFIREYTSKVDDLVKDRIELQKEEKAKEQEEKDVVAQQNMYAQLLPLALPAPPGMGGPPPMGGMGMPPMGGMGMPPMGGMGMPPMGGMGMPPMGPGPMPAYGMPPMGNY
;
A
#
# COMPACT_ATOMS: atom_id res chain seq x y z
N MET A 1 60.57 23.41 18.68
CA MET A 1 59.57 23.46 17.59
C MET A 1 58.29 24.12 18.04
N GLU A 2 57.73 23.81 19.23
CA GLU A 2 56.51 24.45 19.77
C GLU A 2 56.51 25.99 19.64
N SER A 3 57.57 26.69 20.07
CA SER A 3 57.70 28.17 19.92
C SER A 3 57.74 28.67 18.47
N GLY A 4 58.02 27.78 17.50
CA GLY A 4 58.03 28.10 16.07
C GLY A 4 56.66 28.05 15.40
N LEU A 5 55.64 27.51 16.09
CA LEU A 5 54.26 27.45 15.60
C LEU A 5 53.58 28.83 15.60
N GLY A 6 53.97 29.71 16.54
CA GLY A 6 53.44 31.06 16.69
C GLY A 6 54.10 32.12 15.79
N LEU A 7 55.02 31.73 14.91
CA LEU A 7 55.67 32.66 13.97
C LEU A 7 54.82 32.83 12.71
N GLU A 8 54.63 34.07 12.26
CA GLU A 8 53.81 34.40 11.07
C GLU A 8 54.28 33.70 9.77
N ARG A 9 55.54 33.23 9.72
CA ARG A 9 56.13 32.50 8.59
C ARG A 9 56.27 30.99 8.83
N ALA A 10 55.51 30.40 9.76
CA ALA A 10 55.54 28.96 10.01
C ALA A 10 55.12 28.14 8.77
N HIS A 11 56.06 27.36 8.21
CA HIS A 11 55.82 26.54 7.03
C HIS A 11 55.16 25.19 7.37
N MET A 12 54.34 24.65 6.47
CA MET A 12 53.61 23.36 6.59
C MET A 12 54.49 22.19 7.09
N GLY A 13 55.76 22.17 6.68
CA GLY A 13 56.73 21.17 7.13
C GLY A 13 56.96 21.16 8.65
N ILE A 14 56.94 22.33 9.32
CA ILE A 14 57.16 22.43 10.78
C ILE A 14 56.02 21.74 11.53
N PHE A 15 54.77 21.97 11.13
CA PHE A 15 53.60 21.33 11.72
C PHE A 15 53.63 19.80 11.51
N THR A 16 54.08 19.36 10.32
CA THR A 16 54.12 17.94 9.94
C THR A 16 55.21 17.20 10.71
N GLU A 17 56.47 17.67 10.72
CA GLU A 17 57.55 17.01 11.47
C GLU A 17 57.28 17.03 12.98
N LEU A 18 56.66 18.09 13.51
CA LEU A 18 56.26 18.13 14.91
C LEU A 18 55.18 17.07 15.23
N GLY A 19 54.22 16.84 14.32
CA GLY A 19 53.25 15.75 14.43
C GLY A 19 53.92 14.38 14.48
N VAL A 20 54.91 14.13 13.60
CA VAL A 20 55.70 12.88 13.61
C VAL A 20 56.49 12.71 14.91
N LEU A 21 57.03 13.80 15.49
CA LEU A 21 57.71 13.76 16.78
C LEU A 21 56.75 13.51 17.95
N TYR A 22 55.54 14.08 17.94
CA TYR A 22 54.52 13.76 18.94
C TYR A 22 54.10 12.29 18.86
N ALA A 23 53.86 11.75 17.65
CA ALA A 23 53.54 10.33 17.47
C ALA A 23 54.61 9.38 18.04
N ARG A 24 55.90 9.74 17.97
CA ARG A 24 56.99 8.90 18.46
C ARG A 24 57.34 9.08 19.94
N TYR A 25 57.09 10.26 20.53
CA TYR A 25 57.61 10.59 21.87
C TYR A 25 56.57 11.11 22.86
N ARG A 26 55.42 11.64 22.42
CA ARG A 26 54.35 12.18 23.29
C ARG A 26 52.96 12.06 22.62
N PRO A 27 52.35 10.86 22.63
CA PRO A 27 51.06 10.64 21.98
C PRO A 27 49.91 11.47 22.58
N GLU A 28 49.94 11.74 23.90
CA GLU A 28 48.91 12.54 24.60
C GLU A 28 48.62 13.91 23.96
N LYS A 29 49.65 14.56 23.40
CA LYS A 29 49.52 15.87 22.72
C LYS A 29 49.18 15.76 21.23
N LEU A 30 49.27 14.56 20.64
CA LEU A 30 49.14 14.37 19.19
C LEU A 30 47.74 14.75 18.71
N MET A 31 46.70 14.31 19.42
CA MET A 31 45.32 14.62 19.04
C MET A 31 45.00 16.12 19.10
N GLU A 32 45.49 16.85 20.11
CA GLU A 32 45.32 18.30 20.20
C GLU A 32 46.01 19.02 19.04
N HIS A 33 47.25 18.64 18.72
CA HIS A 33 48.01 19.19 17.60
C HIS A 33 47.31 18.95 16.26
N ILE A 34 46.79 17.74 16.03
CA ILE A 34 46.06 17.42 14.80
C ILE A 34 44.75 18.22 14.70
N LYS A 35 43.97 18.33 15.78
CA LYS A 35 42.72 19.10 15.82
C LYS A 35 42.94 20.60 15.56
N LEU A 36 44.04 21.17 16.08
CA LEU A 36 44.36 22.60 15.90
C LEU A 36 44.94 22.92 14.51
N PHE A 37 45.66 21.99 13.88
CA PHE A 37 46.46 22.28 12.67
C PHE A 37 46.09 21.43 11.45
N SER A 38 44.94 20.74 11.42
CA SER A 38 44.52 19.82 10.33
C SER A 38 44.71 20.40 8.92
N THR A 39 44.38 21.69 8.72
CA THR A 39 44.50 22.41 7.43
C THR A 39 45.94 22.75 7.00
N ARG A 40 46.93 22.64 7.90
CA ARG A 40 48.34 23.01 7.67
C ARG A 40 49.31 21.83 7.81
N LEU A 41 48.79 20.60 7.75
CA LEU A 41 49.54 19.35 7.85
C LEU A 41 49.61 18.63 6.51
N ASN A 42 50.72 17.94 6.24
CA ASN A 42 50.76 16.92 5.19
C ASN A 42 50.16 15.62 5.75
N ILE A 43 48.85 15.45 5.53
CA ILE A 43 48.07 14.35 6.11
C ILE A 43 48.61 12.97 5.70
N PRO A 44 48.89 12.64 4.42
CA PRO A 44 49.45 11.34 4.04
C PRO A 44 50.78 10.97 4.70
N LYS A 45 51.66 11.94 4.97
CA LYS A 45 52.91 11.67 5.72
C LYS A 45 52.61 11.36 7.19
N LEU A 46 51.67 12.07 7.81
CA LEU A 46 51.31 11.87 9.21
C LEU A 46 50.52 10.56 9.42
N ILE A 47 49.66 10.17 8.49
CA ILE A 47 48.96 8.86 8.46
C ILE A 47 49.97 7.72 8.60
N ARG A 48 51.02 7.69 7.77
CA ARG A 48 52.06 6.64 7.85
C ARG A 48 52.80 6.64 9.20
N ALA A 49 53.06 7.81 9.76
CA ALA A 49 53.72 7.92 11.07
C ALA A 49 52.80 7.51 12.24
N CYS A 50 51.47 7.68 12.10
CA CYS A 50 50.50 7.21 13.09
C CYS A 50 50.28 5.69 12.98
N ASP A 51 50.29 5.14 11.77
CA ASP A 51 50.22 3.69 11.48
C ASP A 51 51.49 2.97 11.99
N GLU A 52 52.69 3.50 11.69
CA GLU A 52 53.98 3.04 12.25
C GLU A 52 54.01 2.99 13.79
N GLN A 53 53.18 3.79 14.47
CA GLN A 53 53.15 3.92 15.93
C GLN A 53 51.83 3.44 16.56
N GLN A 54 50.91 2.90 15.76
CA GLN A 54 49.62 2.32 16.17
C GLN A 54 48.68 3.29 16.93
N HIS A 55 48.69 4.58 16.56
CA HIS A 55 47.81 5.60 17.16
C HIS A 55 46.43 5.64 16.48
N TRP A 56 45.59 4.65 16.77
CA TRP A 56 44.34 4.39 16.04
C TRP A 56 43.28 5.51 16.13
N LYS A 57 43.18 6.20 17.28
CA LYS A 57 42.24 7.32 17.47
C LYS A 57 42.59 8.51 16.57
N GLU A 58 43.86 8.89 16.58
CA GLU A 58 44.42 9.99 15.79
C GLU A 58 44.44 9.64 14.30
N LEU A 59 44.79 8.40 13.95
CA LEU A 59 44.76 7.89 12.57
C LEU A 59 43.34 7.95 11.98
N THR A 60 42.34 7.52 12.74
CA THR A 60 40.92 7.60 12.34
C THR A 60 40.47 9.03 12.11
N TYR A 61 40.86 9.97 13.00
CA TYR A 61 40.57 11.40 12.79
C TYR A 61 41.27 11.96 11.54
N LEU A 62 42.51 11.56 11.26
CA LEU A 62 43.22 11.96 10.04
C LEU A 62 42.55 11.45 8.76
N TYR A 63 42.10 10.19 8.73
CA TYR A 63 41.34 9.66 7.59
C TYR A 63 40.02 10.42 7.35
N ILE A 64 39.31 10.80 8.43
CA ILE A 64 38.09 11.62 8.35
C ILE A 64 38.38 13.03 7.80
N GLN A 65 39.51 13.64 8.16
CA GLN A 65 39.93 14.94 7.63
C GLN A 65 40.46 14.86 6.18
N TYR A 66 40.79 13.66 5.70
CA TYR A 66 41.27 13.40 4.33
C TYR A 66 40.17 12.82 3.42
N ASP A 67 38.92 12.77 3.90
CA ASP A 67 37.75 12.18 3.23
C ASP A 67 37.90 10.68 2.85
N GLU A 68 38.88 9.96 3.42
CA GLU A 68 39.07 8.52 3.25
C GLU A 68 38.22 7.69 4.24
N PHE A 69 36.89 7.85 4.16
CA PHE A 69 35.93 7.21 5.08
C PHE A 69 36.00 5.67 5.06
N ASP A 70 36.31 5.07 3.92
CA ASP A 70 36.44 3.61 3.76
C ASP A 70 37.62 3.05 4.60
N ASN A 71 38.75 3.77 4.62
CA ASN A 71 39.92 3.42 5.44
C ASN A 71 39.66 3.73 6.93
N ALA A 72 38.99 4.84 7.24
CA ALA A 72 38.57 5.17 8.60
C ALA A 72 37.68 4.06 9.19
N ALA A 73 36.62 3.66 8.49
CA ALA A 73 35.70 2.61 8.94
C ALA A 73 36.41 1.27 9.15
N THR A 74 37.32 0.90 8.24
CA THR A 74 38.11 -0.34 8.36
C THR A 74 39.05 -0.30 9.57
N THR A 75 39.69 0.85 9.83
CA THR A 75 40.55 1.07 11.00
C THR A 75 39.77 0.96 12.31
N ILE A 76 38.59 1.58 12.38
CA ILE A 76 37.71 1.50 13.56
C ILE A 76 37.28 0.05 13.84
N MET A 77 36.86 -0.70 12.82
CA MET A 77 36.43 -2.10 12.99
C MET A 77 37.56 -3.03 13.44
N ASN A 78 38.79 -2.82 12.93
CA ASN A 78 39.95 -3.65 13.30
C ASN A 78 40.52 -3.29 14.69
N HIS A 79 40.33 -2.04 15.14
CA HIS A 79 40.93 -1.48 16.35
C HIS A 79 39.87 -0.86 17.27
N SER A 80 38.75 -1.58 17.42
CA SER A 80 37.60 -1.20 18.24
C SER A 80 37.92 -0.64 19.63
N PRO A 81 38.69 -1.32 20.52
CA PRO A 81 38.85 -0.90 21.91
C PRO A 81 39.50 0.48 22.07
N ASP A 82 40.23 0.94 21.04
CA ASP A 82 40.82 2.27 21.01
C ASP A 82 40.00 3.24 20.15
N ALA A 83 39.66 2.90 18.90
CA ALA A 83 39.16 3.86 17.92
C ALA A 83 37.62 3.96 17.80
N TRP A 84 36.85 3.10 18.49
CA TRP A 84 35.40 3.06 18.32
C TRP A 84 34.66 4.08 19.18
N ASP A 85 33.91 4.96 18.51
CA ASP A 85 32.88 5.83 19.07
C ASP A 85 31.62 5.71 18.20
N HIS A 86 30.50 5.23 18.77
CA HIS A 86 29.27 4.93 18.00
C HIS A 86 28.76 6.11 17.15
N MET A 87 28.75 7.33 17.72
CA MET A 87 28.25 8.53 17.03
C MET A 87 29.15 8.90 15.85
N GLN A 88 30.47 8.86 16.05
CA GLN A 88 31.46 9.13 14.99
C GLN A 88 31.39 8.06 13.90
N PHE A 89 31.20 6.78 14.27
CA PHE A 89 31.05 5.70 13.31
C PHE A 89 29.79 5.86 12.43
N LYS A 90 28.66 6.32 12.99
CA LYS A 90 27.44 6.62 12.21
C LYS A 90 27.69 7.70 11.16
N ASP A 91 28.35 8.80 11.53
CA ASP A 91 28.69 9.90 10.60
C ASP A 91 29.67 9.48 9.50
N VAL A 92 30.62 8.58 9.82
CA VAL A 92 31.53 7.97 8.84
C VAL A 92 30.78 7.03 7.91
N ALA A 93 29.95 6.13 8.44
CA ALA A 93 29.26 5.12 7.66
C ALA A 93 28.34 5.72 6.57
N VAL A 94 27.64 6.82 6.84
CA VAL A 94 26.83 7.52 5.83
C VAL A 94 27.65 7.99 4.62
N LYS A 95 28.96 8.24 4.81
CA LYS A 95 29.86 8.76 3.78
C LYS A 95 30.68 7.69 3.06
N VAL A 96 30.78 6.48 3.61
CA VAL A 96 31.45 5.33 2.99
C VAL A 96 30.89 5.07 1.59
N ALA A 97 31.78 4.79 0.63
CA ALA A 97 31.42 4.51 -0.75
C ALA A 97 31.29 2.99 -1.00
N ASN A 98 32.15 2.19 -0.40
CA ASN A 98 32.16 0.74 -0.61
C ASN A 98 31.09 0.01 0.23
N VAL A 99 30.12 -0.61 -0.46
CA VAL A 99 29.01 -1.35 0.16
C VAL A 99 29.48 -2.56 0.98
N GLU A 100 30.64 -3.16 0.67
CA GLU A 100 31.17 -4.29 1.44
C GLU A 100 31.53 -3.95 2.88
N ILE A 101 31.94 -2.69 3.12
CA ILE A 101 32.29 -2.19 4.45
C ILE A 101 31.06 -2.20 5.36
N TYR A 102 29.86 -1.96 4.82
CA TYR A 102 28.63 -2.05 5.61
C TYR A 102 28.36 -3.47 6.11
N TYR A 103 28.53 -4.50 5.29
CA TYR A 103 28.33 -5.89 5.75
C TYR A 103 29.38 -6.31 6.77
N LYS A 104 30.64 -5.84 6.63
CA LYS A 104 31.68 -6.01 7.65
C LYS A 104 31.30 -5.31 8.96
N ALA A 105 30.76 -4.09 8.88
CA ALA A 105 30.27 -3.35 10.05
C ALA A 105 29.10 -4.06 10.74
N VAL A 106 28.15 -4.62 9.98
CA VAL A 106 27.05 -5.43 10.54
C VAL A 106 27.58 -6.65 11.29
N HIS A 107 28.55 -7.39 10.73
CA HIS A 107 29.20 -8.50 11.43
C HIS A 107 29.93 -8.06 12.71
N PHE A 108 30.64 -6.94 12.66
CA PHE A 108 31.35 -6.36 13.80
C PHE A 108 30.38 -5.94 14.93
N TYR A 109 29.30 -5.21 14.61
CA TYR A 109 28.27 -4.82 15.59
C TYR A 109 27.55 -6.03 16.20
N LEU A 110 27.30 -7.11 15.44
CA LEU A 110 26.74 -8.35 15.98
C LEU A 110 27.67 -9.05 16.99
N GLN A 111 28.98 -8.85 16.89
CA GLN A 111 29.96 -9.50 17.77
C GLN A 111 30.22 -8.70 19.05
N GLU A 112 30.29 -7.37 18.96
CA GLU A 112 30.68 -6.52 20.10
C GLU A 112 29.51 -5.72 20.70
N HIS A 113 28.55 -5.26 19.89
CA HIS A 113 27.54 -4.26 20.29
C HIS A 113 26.14 -4.55 19.70
N PRO A 114 25.49 -5.67 20.11
CA PRO A 114 24.18 -6.05 19.59
C PRO A 114 23.11 -4.97 19.81
N ASP A 115 23.08 -4.33 20.98
CA ASP A 115 22.05 -3.35 21.35
C ASP A 115 21.98 -2.14 20.40
N LEU A 116 23.12 -1.74 19.82
CA LEU A 116 23.26 -0.55 18.98
C LEU A 116 23.07 -0.82 17.48
N ILE A 117 22.79 -2.07 17.09
CA ILE A 117 22.74 -2.45 15.67
C ILE A 117 21.54 -1.84 14.92
N ASN A 118 20.39 -1.70 15.59
CA ASN A 118 19.19 -1.09 15.01
C ASN A 118 19.46 0.36 14.57
N ASP A 119 20.19 1.11 15.38
CA ASP A 119 20.55 2.51 15.11
C ASP A 119 21.45 2.67 13.90
N LEU A 120 22.40 1.75 13.71
CA LEU A 120 23.26 1.71 12.53
C LEU A 120 22.47 1.31 11.27
N LEU A 121 21.66 0.25 11.37
CA LEU A 121 20.87 -0.26 10.26
C LEU A 121 19.83 0.76 9.77
N ASN A 122 19.16 1.47 10.68
CA ASN A 122 18.22 2.55 10.35
C ASN A 122 18.88 3.68 9.55
N VAL A 123 20.08 4.12 9.95
CA VAL A 123 20.84 5.15 9.22
C VAL A 123 21.30 4.68 7.84
N LEU A 124 21.63 3.38 7.70
CA LEU A 124 22.09 2.78 6.46
C LEU A 124 20.98 2.23 5.56
N ALA A 125 19.70 2.34 5.97
CA ALA A 125 18.57 1.68 5.32
C ALA A 125 18.47 1.95 3.80
N LEU A 126 18.76 3.17 3.35
CA LEU A 126 18.68 3.56 1.94
C LEU A 126 19.81 3.01 1.04
N ARG A 127 20.85 2.38 1.62
CA ARG A 127 22.04 1.91 0.89
C ARG A 127 22.33 0.41 1.04
N LEU A 128 21.62 -0.28 1.94
CA LEU A 128 21.80 -1.69 2.22
C LEU A 128 20.91 -2.56 1.33
N ASP A 129 21.41 -3.73 0.92
CA ASP A 129 20.54 -4.81 0.46
C ASP A 129 19.95 -5.52 1.67
N HIS A 130 18.66 -5.28 1.91
CA HIS A 130 17.93 -5.86 3.04
C HIS A 130 17.90 -7.39 3.00
N THR A 131 17.93 -8.02 1.82
CA THR A 131 17.92 -9.49 1.69
C THR A 131 19.18 -10.08 2.33
N ARG A 132 20.35 -9.53 1.96
CA ARG A 132 21.65 -9.93 2.48
C ARG A 132 21.81 -9.64 3.98
N VAL A 133 21.23 -8.55 4.48
CA VAL A 133 21.21 -8.28 5.93
C VAL A 133 20.39 -9.36 6.66
N VAL A 134 19.19 -9.69 6.21
CA VAL A 134 18.36 -10.75 6.81
C VAL A 134 19.06 -12.11 6.77
N ASP A 135 19.74 -12.46 5.69
CA ASP A 135 20.54 -13.70 5.61
C ASP A 135 21.69 -13.76 6.63
N ILE A 136 22.34 -12.62 6.90
CA ILE A 136 23.38 -12.52 7.94
C ILE A 136 22.76 -12.72 9.33
N MET A 137 21.61 -12.09 9.60
CA MET A 137 20.90 -12.24 10.88
C MET A 137 20.38 -13.66 11.10
N ARG A 138 19.84 -14.30 10.05
CA ARG A 138 19.35 -15.68 10.07
C ARG A 138 20.49 -16.67 10.37
N LYS A 139 21.70 -16.43 9.84
CA LYS A 139 22.90 -17.21 10.17
C LYS A 139 23.43 -16.96 11.58
N ALA A 140 23.25 -15.75 12.12
CA ALA A 140 23.61 -15.41 13.50
C ALA A 140 22.58 -15.90 14.54
N GLY A 141 21.36 -16.26 14.11
CA GLY A 141 20.28 -16.68 15.00
C GLY A 141 19.64 -15.55 15.82
N GLN A 142 19.97 -14.29 15.53
CA GLN A 142 19.51 -13.11 16.29
C GLN A 142 18.47 -12.27 15.52
N LEU A 143 17.44 -12.93 14.98
CA LEU A 143 16.40 -12.27 14.19
C LEU A 143 15.53 -11.30 15.04
N HIS A 144 15.17 -11.67 16.27
CA HIS A 144 14.34 -10.83 17.16
C HIS A 144 14.94 -9.44 17.42
N LEU A 145 16.27 -9.35 17.55
CA LEU A 145 17.00 -8.10 17.81
C LEU A 145 16.76 -7.04 16.73
N VAL A 146 16.57 -7.48 15.49
CA VAL A 146 16.51 -6.63 14.29
C VAL A 146 15.06 -6.34 13.86
N LYS A 147 14.07 -6.87 14.60
CA LYS A 147 12.63 -6.64 14.37
C LYS A 147 12.26 -5.15 14.21
N PRO A 148 12.74 -4.18 15.03
CA PRO A 148 12.40 -2.77 14.84
C PRO A 148 12.86 -2.21 13.49
N TYR A 149 14.05 -2.59 13.05
CA TYR A 149 14.58 -2.22 11.72
C TYR A 149 13.77 -2.88 10.59
N MET A 150 13.42 -4.16 10.73
CA MET A 150 12.64 -4.87 9.71
C MET A 150 11.25 -4.24 9.51
N VAL A 151 10.58 -3.81 10.58
CA VAL A 151 9.31 -3.08 10.51
C VAL A 151 9.47 -1.73 9.80
N ALA A 152 10.55 -0.98 10.06
CA ALA A 152 10.82 0.27 9.35
C ALA A 152 11.08 0.06 7.84
N VAL A 153 11.77 -1.03 7.50
CA VAL A 153 12.10 -1.44 6.12
C VAL A 153 10.92 -2.07 5.38
N GLN A 154 9.86 -2.49 6.08
CA GLN A 154 8.75 -3.24 5.50
C GLN A 154 8.04 -2.49 4.34
N SER A 155 8.10 -1.15 4.36
CA SER A 155 7.66 -0.27 3.27
C SER A 155 8.26 -0.61 1.89
N ASN A 156 9.46 -1.19 1.83
CA ASN A 156 10.12 -1.63 0.59
C ASN A 156 9.56 -2.97 0.02
N ASN A 157 8.65 -3.65 0.73
CA ASN A 157 7.98 -4.89 0.32
C ASN A 157 8.95 -6.00 -0.16
N VAL A 158 10.06 -6.20 0.57
CA VAL A 158 11.10 -7.19 0.24
C VAL A 158 10.71 -8.57 0.78
N SER A 159 10.66 -9.58 -0.08
CA SER A 159 10.18 -10.93 0.28
C SER A 159 10.94 -11.58 1.43
N ALA A 160 12.28 -11.51 1.44
CA ALA A 160 13.09 -12.06 2.52
C ALA A 160 12.82 -11.38 3.88
N VAL A 161 12.48 -10.08 3.88
CA VAL A 161 12.13 -9.32 5.10
C VAL A 161 10.73 -9.71 5.57
N ASN A 162 9.76 -9.77 4.65
CA ASN A 162 8.39 -10.17 4.95
C ASN A 162 8.31 -11.62 5.47
N GLU A 163 9.03 -12.56 4.85
CA GLU A 163 9.09 -13.96 5.30
C GLU A 163 9.69 -14.07 6.70
N ALA A 164 10.83 -13.42 6.96
CA ALA A 164 11.46 -13.44 8.28
C ALA A 164 10.63 -12.70 9.36
N LEU A 165 9.93 -11.61 9.02
CA LEU A 165 8.97 -10.97 9.93
C LEU A 165 7.80 -11.89 10.25
N ASN A 166 7.24 -12.57 9.25
CA ASN A 166 6.11 -13.48 9.44
C ASN A 166 6.52 -14.71 10.27
N GLU A 167 7.76 -15.21 10.13
CA GLU A 167 8.31 -16.23 11.03
C GLU A 167 8.40 -15.73 12.48
N LEU A 168 8.91 -14.51 12.70
CA LEU A 168 8.98 -13.90 14.05
C LEU A 168 7.59 -13.70 14.68
N TYR A 169 6.60 -13.21 13.94
CA TYR A 169 5.23 -13.04 14.46
C TYR A 169 4.55 -14.37 14.80
N VAL A 170 4.93 -15.46 14.11
CA VAL A 170 4.46 -16.82 14.41
C VAL A 170 5.11 -17.39 15.68
N GLU A 171 6.39 -17.08 15.92
CA GLU A 171 7.10 -17.46 17.17
C GLU A 171 6.64 -16.65 18.39
N GLU A 172 6.30 -15.38 18.20
CA GLU A 172 5.80 -14.47 19.26
C GLU A 172 4.29 -14.56 19.50
N GLU A 173 3.56 -15.31 18.68
CA GLU A 173 2.08 -15.43 18.70
C GLU A 173 1.30 -14.12 18.44
N ASP A 174 1.93 -13.10 17.84
CA ASP A 174 1.32 -11.79 17.51
C ASP A 174 0.43 -11.86 16.25
N TYR A 175 -0.81 -12.30 16.44
CA TYR A 175 -1.80 -12.45 15.38
C TYR A 175 -2.30 -11.11 14.79
N GLU A 176 -2.26 -10.01 15.54
CA GLU A 176 -2.73 -8.70 15.07
C GLU A 176 -1.73 -8.12 14.05
N ARG A 177 -0.44 -8.07 14.41
CA ARG A 177 0.59 -7.58 13.49
C ARG A 177 0.83 -8.50 12.30
N LEU A 178 0.70 -9.81 12.47
CA LEU A 178 0.77 -10.75 11.35
C LEU A 178 -0.34 -10.45 10.33
N ARG A 179 -1.56 -10.13 10.79
CA ARG A 179 -2.68 -9.79 9.90
C ARG A 179 -2.45 -8.45 9.19
N GLU A 180 -2.00 -7.41 9.90
CA GLU A 180 -1.66 -6.12 9.28
C GLU A 180 -0.52 -6.24 8.26
N SER A 181 0.52 -7.02 8.59
CA SER A 181 1.64 -7.37 7.70
C SER A 181 1.14 -7.99 6.39
N VAL A 182 0.29 -9.01 6.47
CA VAL A 182 -0.32 -9.73 5.34
C VAL A 182 -1.35 -8.86 4.57
N ASP A 183 -1.91 -7.82 5.19
CA ASP A 183 -2.82 -6.88 4.56
C ASP A 183 -2.11 -5.78 3.77
N MET A 184 -0.98 -5.29 4.26
CA MET A 184 -0.20 -4.21 3.62
C MET A 184 0.88 -4.71 2.64
N HIS A 185 1.43 -5.91 2.85
CA HIS A 185 2.61 -6.41 2.13
C HIS A 185 2.35 -7.80 1.55
N ASP A 186 2.26 -7.89 0.23
CA ASP A 186 1.83 -9.07 -0.53
C ASP A 186 2.98 -9.98 -1.03
N ASN A 187 4.21 -9.45 -1.05
CA ASN A 187 5.39 -10.14 -1.57
C ASN A 187 5.99 -11.10 -0.53
N PHE A 188 5.43 -12.31 -0.40
CA PHE A 188 5.96 -13.40 0.43
C PHE A 188 5.41 -14.77 -0.06
N ASP A 189 5.95 -15.89 0.43
CA ASP A 189 5.37 -17.21 0.16
C ASP A 189 4.07 -17.44 0.96
N GLN A 190 2.95 -17.09 0.33
CA GLN A 190 1.60 -17.28 0.87
C GLN A 190 1.27 -18.75 1.16
N ILE A 191 1.82 -19.70 0.38
CA ILE A 191 1.49 -21.12 0.51
C ILE A 191 2.31 -21.75 1.63
N GLY A 192 3.62 -21.51 1.66
CA GLY A 192 4.52 -21.99 2.70
C GLY A 192 4.17 -21.44 4.08
N LEU A 193 3.83 -20.15 4.19
CA LEU A 193 3.38 -19.55 5.45
C LEU A 193 2.06 -20.18 5.94
N ALA A 194 1.07 -20.33 5.05
CA ALA A 194 -0.21 -20.92 5.43
C ALA A 194 -0.06 -22.38 5.91
N GLN A 195 0.81 -23.20 5.27
CA GLN A 195 1.09 -24.56 5.72
C GLN A 195 1.82 -24.65 7.07
N LYS A 196 2.59 -23.63 7.46
CA LYS A 196 3.15 -23.51 8.82
C LYS A 196 2.01 -23.22 9.81
N LEU A 197 1.17 -22.22 9.51
CA LEU A 197 0.06 -21.78 10.36
C LEU A 197 -1.06 -22.84 10.55
N GLU A 198 -1.32 -23.70 9.55
CA GLU A 198 -2.26 -24.84 9.65
C GLU A 198 -2.00 -25.75 10.86
N LYS A 199 -0.74 -25.82 11.31
CA LYS A 199 -0.29 -26.70 12.39
C LYS A 199 -0.25 -26.03 13.77
N HIS A 200 -0.51 -24.72 13.86
CA HIS A 200 -0.47 -24.02 15.15
C HIS A 200 -1.66 -24.36 16.04
N GLU A 201 -1.39 -24.45 17.35
CA GLU A 201 -2.39 -24.79 18.35
C GLU A 201 -3.45 -23.69 18.48
N LEU A 202 -3.05 -22.41 18.33
CA LEU A 202 -3.94 -21.25 18.37
C LEU A 202 -4.92 -21.20 17.19
N LEU A 203 -6.22 -21.03 17.51
CA LEU A 203 -7.29 -20.92 16.52
C LEU A 203 -7.17 -19.65 15.66
N GLU A 204 -6.74 -18.52 16.22
CA GLU A 204 -6.59 -17.27 15.45
C GLU A 204 -5.46 -17.36 14.40
N MET A 205 -4.38 -18.13 14.67
CA MET A 205 -3.33 -18.38 13.68
C MET A 205 -3.83 -19.26 12.52
N ARG A 206 -4.63 -20.30 12.83
CA ARG A 206 -5.32 -21.10 11.79
C ARG A 206 -6.34 -20.27 11.01
N ARG A 207 -7.02 -19.33 11.66
CA ARG A 207 -7.92 -18.36 11.00
C ARG A 207 -7.17 -17.44 10.03
N ILE A 208 -5.98 -16.97 10.39
CA ILE A 208 -5.09 -16.23 9.49
C ILE A 208 -4.62 -17.13 8.33
N ALA A 209 -4.32 -18.41 8.55
CA ALA A 209 -4.01 -19.36 7.47
C ALA A 209 -5.17 -19.50 6.46
N ALA A 210 -6.41 -19.65 6.95
CA ALA A 210 -7.60 -19.69 6.11
C ALA A 210 -7.78 -18.39 5.29
N TYR A 211 -7.46 -17.24 5.90
CA TYR A 211 -7.48 -15.93 5.25
C TYR A 211 -6.38 -15.76 4.18
N ILE A 212 -5.17 -16.29 4.42
CA ILE A 212 -4.08 -16.32 3.43
C ILE A 212 -4.47 -17.22 2.25
N TYR A 213 -5.00 -18.42 2.48
CA TYR A 213 -5.50 -19.28 1.39
C TYR A 213 -6.64 -18.63 0.59
N LYS A 214 -7.49 -17.85 1.26
CA LYS A 214 -8.56 -17.05 0.63
C LYS A 214 -7.98 -15.97 -0.28
N LYS A 215 -6.97 -15.21 0.16
CA LYS A 215 -6.23 -14.25 -0.70
C LYS A 215 -5.53 -14.93 -1.88
N ALA A 216 -4.92 -16.09 -1.65
CA ALA A 216 -4.23 -16.87 -2.68
C ALA A 216 -5.17 -17.59 -3.68
N GLY A 217 -6.50 -17.42 -3.57
CA GLY A 217 -7.50 -18.07 -4.43
C GLY A 217 -7.63 -19.58 -4.22
N ARG A 218 -7.10 -20.14 -3.13
CA ARG A 218 -7.14 -21.58 -2.82
C ARG A 218 -8.34 -21.95 -1.95
N TRP A 219 -9.54 -21.69 -2.48
CA TRP A 219 -10.83 -21.89 -1.82
C TRP A 219 -11.00 -23.28 -1.18
N LYS A 220 -10.59 -24.33 -1.90
CA LYS A 220 -10.67 -25.73 -1.42
C LYS A 220 -9.90 -25.98 -0.12
N GLN A 221 -8.70 -25.38 0.03
CA GLN A 221 -7.86 -25.56 1.23
C GLN A 221 -8.38 -24.72 2.39
N SER A 222 -8.76 -23.46 2.15
CA SER A 222 -9.37 -22.57 3.15
C SER A 222 -10.67 -23.14 3.74
N ILE A 223 -11.55 -23.71 2.90
CA ILE A 223 -12.80 -24.37 3.33
C ILE A 223 -12.49 -25.66 4.11
N ALA A 224 -11.50 -26.46 3.71
CA ALA A 224 -11.12 -27.68 4.43
C ALA A 224 -10.62 -27.36 5.85
N LEU A 225 -9.76 -26.35 6.00
CA LEU A 225 -9.28 -25.89 7.30
C LEU A 225 -10.43 -25.36 8.18
N SER A 226 -11.28 -24.49 7.61
CA SER A 226 -12.44 -23.94 8.32
C SER A 226 -13.48 -25.00 8.73
N LYS A 227 -13.56 -26.13 8.02
CA LYS A 227 -14.38 -27.29 8.40
C LYS A 227 -13.80 -28.05 9.60
N ILE A 228 -12.47 -28.12 9.74
CA ILE A 228 -11.78 -28.72 10.90
C ILE A 228 -11.97 -27.83 12.14
N ASP A 229 -11.81 -26.51 11.99
CA ASP A 229 -11.94 -25.55 13.08
C ASP A 229 -13.39 -25.24 13.48
N ASN A 230 -14.39 -25.79 12.76
CA ASN A 230 -15.83 -25.54 12.92
C ASN A 230 -16.25 -24.06 12.79
N MET A 231 -15.46 -23.25 12.09
CA MET A 231 -15.67 -21.82 11.89
C MET A 231 -16.61 -21.54 10.70
N TYR A 232 -17.89 -21.85 10.88
CA TYR A 232 -18.87 -21.82 9.78
C TYR A 232 -19.12 -20.43 9.17
N LYS A 233 -18.92 -19.33 9.92
CA LYS A 233 -19.10 -17.95 9.41
C LYS A 233 -18.10 -17.63 8.31
N ASP A 234 -16.82 -17.74 8.63
CA ASP A 234 -15.71 -17.47 7.69
C ASP A 234 -15.75 -18.45 6.50
N CYS A 235 -16.18 -19.70 6.74
CA CYS A 235 -16.41 -20.71 5.71
C CYS A 235 -17.49 -20.29 4.70
N MET A 236 -18.63 -19.76 5.17
CA MET A 236 -19.70 -19.22 4.32
C MET A 236 -19.26 -17.97 3.55
N GLU A 237 -18.53 -17.03 4.18
CA GLU A 237 -17.98 -15.87 3.49
C GLU A 237 -16.96 -16.26 2.40
N THR A 238 -16.12 -17.25 2.68
CA THR A 238 -15.12 -17.75 1.73
C THR A 238 -15.78 -18.43 0.54
N CYS A 239 -16.82 -19.22 0.78
CA CYS A 239 -17.64 -19.84 -0.27
C CYS A 239 -18.44 -18.80 -1.09
N SER A 240 -18.87 -17.70 -0.46
CA SER A 240 -19.53 -16.59 -1.17
C SER A 240 -18.57 -15.82 -2.07
N GLN A 241 -17.28 -15.78 -1.73
CA GLN A 241 -16.24 -15.09 -2.53
C GLN A 241 -15.65 -15.97 -3.63
N SER A 242 -15.65 -17.30 -3.46
CA SER A 242 -15.19 -18.23 -4.50
C SER A 242 -16.11 -18.27 -5.73
N GLY A 243 -17.42 -18.09 -5.55
CA GLY A 243 -18.41 -18.20 -6.63
C GLY A 243 -18.63 -19.63 -7.18
N ASP A 244 -17.73 -20.56 -6.85
CA ASP A 244 -17.77 -21.96 -7.28
C ASP A 244 -19.03 -22.71 -6.79
N ARG A 245 -19.87 -23.14 -7.74
CA ARG A 245 -21.08 -23.90 -7.45
C ARG A 245 -20.79 -25.23 -6.75
N GLU A 246 -19.80 -25.98 -7.21
CA GLU A 246 -19.43 -27.29 -6.64
C GLU A 246 -19.05 -27.16 -5.15
N LEU A 247 -18.27 -26.14 -4.78
CA LEU A 247 -17.86 -25.91 -3.39
C LEU A 247 -19.06 -25.54 -2.50
N SER A 248 -20.02 -24.79 -3.03
CA SER A 248 -21.24 -24.45 -2.29
C SER A 248 -22.15 -25.66 -2.08
N GLU A 249 -22.27 -26.55 -3.06
CA GLU A 249 -23.00 -27.82 -2.91
C GLU A 249 -22.32 -28.75 -1.88
N ASP A 250 -21.00 -28.91 -1.94
CA ASP A 250 -20.21 -29.68 -0.96
C ASP A 250 -20.29 -29.12 0.47
N LEU A 251 -20.34 -27.79 0.61
CA LEU A 251 -20.46 -27.11 1.90
C LEU A 251 -21.88 -27.26 2.46
N LEU A 252 -22.91 -27.13 1.62
CA LEU A 252 -24.30 -27.36 2.00
C LEU A 252 -24.54 -28.80 2.45
N VAL A 253 -24.01 -29.80 1.73
CA VAL A 253 -24.11 -31.22 2.12
C VAL A 253 -23.44 -31.47 3.48
N TYR A 254 -22.26 -30.87 3.72
CA TYR A 254 -21.57 -30.97 5.01
C TYR A 254 -22.39 -30.36 6.15
N LEU A 255 -22.92 -29.13 5.97
CA LEU A 255 -23.76 -28.47 6.96
C LEU A 255 -25.05 -29.27 7.23
N PHE A 256 -25.74 -29.75 6.20
CA PHE A 256 -27.00 -30.51 6.37
C PHE A 256 -26.79 -31.83 7.12
N CYS A 257 -25.60 -32.43 7.01
CA CYS A 257 -25.26 -33.67 7.70
C CYS A 257 -24.82 -33.44 9.16
N PHE A 258 -24.08 -32.35 9.45
CA PHE A 258 -23.52 -32.08 10.79
C PHE A 258 -24.38 -31.19 11.71
N LEU A 259 -25.19 -30.25 11.19
CA LEU A 259 -26.00 -29.36 12.01
C LEU A 259 -27.00 -30.03 12.98
N PRO A 260 -27.68 -31.16 12.65
CA PRO A 260 -28.71 -31.69 13.55
C PRO A 260 -28.17 -32.26 14.88
N LEU A 261 -26.84 -32.40 15.04
CA LEU A 261 -26.24 -32.87 16.30
C LEU A 261 -25.84 -31.73 17.27
N HIS A 262 -25.59 -30.51 16.77
CA HIS A 262 -25.09 -29.40 17.59
C HIS A 262 -26.14 -28.31 17.89
N LEU A 263 -27.14 -28.13 17.03
CA LEU A 263 -28.19 -27.11 17.24
C LEU A 263 -29.25 -27.48 18.28
N LEU A 264 -29.22 -28.70 18.84
CA LEU A 264 -30.17 -29.12 19.89
C LEU A 264 -29.98 -28.39 21.26
N ARG A 265 -29.08 -27.40 21.33
CA ARG A 265 -28.75 -26.64 22.55
C ARG A 265 -28.98 -25.12 22.43
N LEU A 266 -29.43 -24.62 21.28
CA LEU A 266 -29.90 -23.24 21.11
C LEU A 266 -31.33 -23.28 20.59
N ASP A 267 -32.25 -23.06 21.53
CA ASP A 267 -33.69 -23.19 21.34
C ASP A 267 -34.23 -22.08 20.42
N SER A 268 -34.64 -22.43 19.20
CA SER A 268 -35.48 -21.61 18.28
C SER A 268 -35.68 -22.21 16.87
N CYS A 269 -35.57 -23.53 16.67
CA CYS A 269 -36.01 -24.14 15.40
C CYS A 269 -36.52 -25.60 15.54
N GLY A 270 -37.64 -25.78 16.24
CA GLY A 270 -38.31 -27.07 16.39
C GLY A 270 -39.05 -27.54 15.14
N CYS A 271 -38.33 -27.84 14.04
CA CYS A 271 -38.94 -28.34 12.79
C CYS A 271 -38.01 -29.24 11.93
N CYS A 272 -37.10 -30.00 12.53
CA CYS A 272 -36.25 -30.95 11.79
C CYS A 272 -36.06 -32.27 12.54
N SER A 273 -37.03 -33.18 12.41
CA SER A 273 -36.78 -34.61 12.65
C SER A 273 -37.37 -35.49 11.54
N ARG A 274 -36.54 -36.42 11.07
CA ARG A 274 -36.85 -37.59 10.21
C ARG A 274 -37.35 -37.41 8.76
N ALA A 275 -37.82 -36.25 8.31
CA ALA A 275 -38.44 -36.12 6.98
C ALA A 275 -37.50 -35.80 5.79
N CYS A 276 -36.22 -35.47 6.02
CA CYS A 276 -35.35 -34.88 4.98
C CYS A 276 -34.47 -35.86 4.18
N MET A 277 -34.65 -37.18 4.34
CA MET A 277 -33.77 -38.18 3.71
C MET A 277 -34.07 -38.47 2.24
N ASP A 278 -35.24 -38.05 1.72
CA ASP A 278 -35.57 -38.20 0.31
C ASP A 278 -35.33 -36.91 -0.48
N LYS A 279 -34.64 -37.04 -1.62
CA LYS A 279 -34.27 -35.97 -2.57
C LYS A 279 -35.47 -35.21 -3.17
N GLN A 280 -36.68 -35.52 -2.75
CA GLN A 280 -37.94 -35.02 -3.29
C GLN A 280 -38.65 -34.02 -2.35
N HIS A 281 -38.17 -33.85 -1.11
CA HIS A 281 -38.75 -32.92 -0.11
C HIS A 281 -37.85 -31.73 0.28
N ALA A 282 -36.80 -31.45 -0.50
CA ALA A 282 -35.98 -30.24 -0.35
C ALA A 282 -36.79 -28.92 -0.43
N GLY A 283 -37.99 -28.96 -1.04
CA GLY A 283 -38.91 -27.81 -1.10
C GLY A 283 -39.62 -27.46 0.21
N LEU A 284 -39.61 -28.32 1.25
CA LEU A 284 -40.37 -28.07 2.48
C LEU A 284 -39.57 -27.39 3.60
N CYS A 285 -38.24 -27.51 3.60
CA CYS A 285 -37.38 -26.98 4.66
C CYS A 285 -36.81 -25.58 4.34
N PHE A 286 -37.10 -25.03 3.16
CA PHE A 286 -36.39 -23.85 2.63
C PHE A 286 -37.31 -22.72 2.11
N PRO A 287 -38.24 -22.18 2.92
CA PRO A 287 -38.77 -20.83 2.71
C PRO A 287 -37.73 -19.79 3.12
N LEU A 288 -36.54 -19.78 2.50
CA LEU A 288 -35.61 -18.68 2.67
C LEU A 288 -36.18 -17.42 2.00
N PRO A 289 -36.08 -16.23 2.63
CA PRO A 289 -36.55 -14.98 2.03
C PRO A 289 -35.83 -14.64 0.72
N ILE A 290 -34.63 -15.19 0.51
CA ILE A 290 -33.84 -15.05 -0.72
C ILE A 290 -34.58 -15.58 -1.95
N THR A 291 -35.33 -16.69 -1.83
CA THR A 291 -36.09 -17.26 -2.95
C THR A 291 -37.30 -16.40 -3.32
N GLY A 292 -37.88 -15.69 -2.34
CA GLY A 292 -38.90 -14.66 -2.58
C GLY A 292 -38.30 -13.44 -3.27
N PHE A 293 -37.16 -12.95 -2.78
CA PHE A 293 -36.43 -11.83 -3.38
C PHE A 293 -36.01 -12.11 -4.84
N ILE A 294 -35.49 -13.30 -5.13
CA ILE A 294 -35.17 -13.72 -6.50
C ILE A 294 -36.43 -13.74 -7.37
N ARG A 295 -37.55 -14.29 -6.90
CA ARG A 295 -38.82 -14.27 -7.66
C ARG A 295 -39.30 -12.85 -7.95
N GLU A 296 -39.19 -11.92 -6.99
CA GLU A 296 -39.55 -10.52 -7.20
C GLU A 296 -38.61 -9.78 -8.16
N TYR A 297 -37.31 -10.10 -8.15
CA TYR A 297 -36.36 -9.53 -9.11
C TYR A 297 -36.61 -10.08 -10.51
N THR A 298 -36.82 -11.40 -10.65
CA THR A 298 -37.20 -12.00 -11.93
C THR A 298 -38.50 -11.41 -12.45
N SER A 299 -39.55 -11.27 -11.63
CA SER A 299 -40.81 -10.68 -12.09
C SER A 299 -40.65 -9.21 -12.49
N LYS A 300 -39.90 -8.39 -11.73
CA LYS A 300 -39.62 -6.98 -12.10
C LYS A 300 -38.82 -6.88 -13.39
N VAL A 301 -37.88 -7.79 -13.64
CA VAL A 301 -37.14 -7.87 -14.92
C VAL A 301 -38.05 -8.33 -16.06
N ASP A 302 -38.89 -9.33 -15.84
CA ASP A 302 -39.87 -9.82 -16.83
C ASP A 302 -40.87 -8.71 -17.21
N ASP A 303 -41.32 -7.91 -16.26
CA ASP A 303 -42.23 -6.79 -16.49
C ASP A 303 -41.54 -5.67 -17.28
N LEU A 304 -40.32 -5.25 -16.91
CA LEU A 304 -39.52 -4.30 -17.70
C LEU A 304 -39.20 -4.79 -19.12
N VAL A 305 -39.04 -6.11 -19.31
CA VAL A 305 -38.87 -6.73 -20.63
C VAL A 305 -40.16 -6.68 -21.44
N LYS A 306 -41.33 -6.90 -20.83
CA LYS A 306 -42.64 -6.72 -21.49
C LYS A 306 -42.84 -5.27 -21.90
N ASP A 307 -42.62 -4.31 -21.01
CA ASP A 307 -42.73 -2.86 -21.29
C ASP A 307 -41.84 -2.46 -22.48
N ARG A 308 -40.59 -2.95 -22.52
CA ARG A 308 -39.66 -2.73 -23.64
C ARG A 308 -40.17 -3.34 -24.96
N ILE A 309 -40.76 -4.53 -24.90
CA ILE A 309 -41.33 -5.22 -26.08
C ILE A 309 -42.59 -4.51 -26.57
N GLU A 310 -43.40 -3.94 -25.68
CA GLU A 310 -44.61 -3.19 -26.00
C GLU A 310 -44.27 -1.84 -26.62
N LEU A 311 -43.34 -1.07 -26.05
CA LEU A 311 -42.82 0.16 -26.65
C LEU A 311 -42.25 -0.09 -28.06
N GLN A 312 -41.48 -1.17 -28.25
CA GLN A 312 -40.98 -1.55 -29.58
C GLN A 312 -42.07 -1.99 -30.58
N LYS A 313 -43.23 -2.46 -30.11
CA LYS A 313 -44.39 -2.75 -30.97
C LYS A 313 -45.12 -1.45 -31.33
N GLU A 314 -45.28 -0.53 -30.38
CA GLU A 314 -45.86 0.78 -30.64
C GLU A 314 -45.05 1.63 -31.61
N GLU A 315 -43.72 1.66 -31.47
CA GLU A 315 -42.82 2.33 -32.41
C GLU A 315 -42.98 1.76 -33.82
N LYS A 316 -43.03 0.42 -33.96
CA LYS A 316 -43.26 -0.25 -35.24
C LYS A 316 -44.66 0.00 -35.80
N ALA A 317 -45.69 0.11 -34.96
CA ALA A 317 -47.04 0.43 -35.38
C ALA A 317 -47.14 1.88 -35.90
N LYS A 318 -46.57 2.85 -35.16
CA LYS A 318 -46.47 4.26 -35.59
C LYS A 318 -45.70 4.40 -36.90
N GLU A 319 -44.59 3.67 -37.04
CA GLU A 319 -43.85 3.57 -38.30
C GLU A 319 -44.64 2.95 -39.45
N GLN A 320 -45.63 2.10 -39.20
CA GLN A 320 -46.51 1.53 -40.24
C GLN A 320 -47.64 2.51 -40.60
N GLU A 321 -48.26 3.16 -39.61
CA GLU A 321 -49.27 4.20 -39.82
C GLU A 321 -48.70 5.39 -40.61
N GLU A 322 -47.47 5.83 -40.31
CA GLU A 322 -46.79 6.88 -41.09
C GLU A 322 -46.55 6.45 -42.55
N LYS A 323 -46.20 5.18 -42.81
CA LYS A 323 -46.01 4.65 -44.16
C LYS A 323 -47.34 4.58 -44.93
N ASP A 324 -48.45 4.24 -44.27
CA ASP A 324 -49.78 4.20 -44.88
C ASP A 324 -50.35 5.61 -45.16
N VAL A 325 -50.12 6.58 -44.27
CA VAL A 325 -50.53 7.99 -44.49
C VAL A 325 -49.75 8.61 -45.66
N VAL A 326 -48.44 8.34 -45.78
CA VAL A 326 -47.63 8.79 -46.92
C VAL A 326 -48.09 8.13 -48.22
N ALA A 327 -48.52 6.85 -48.20
CA ALA A 327 -49.11 6.20 -49.37
C ALA A 327 -50.43 6.87 -49.80
N GLN A 328 -51.29 7.27 -48.85
CA GLN A 328 -52.55 7.96 -49.15
C GLN A 328 -52.35 9.39 -49.67
N GLN A 329 -51.41 10.16 -49.11
CA GLN A 329 -51.14 11.53 -49.58
C GLN A 329 -50.62 11.56 -51.03
N ASN A 330 -49.79 10.58 -51.41
CA ASN A 330 -49.30 10.45 -52.79
C ASN A 330 -50.41 10.14 -53.82
N MET A 331 -51.54 9.56 -53.41
CA MET A 331 -52.71 9.36 -54.27
C MET A 331 -53.53 10.64 -54.48
N TYR A 332 -53.61 11.52 -53.47
CA TYR A 332 -54.51 12.67 -53.50
C TYR A 332 -53.91 13.93 -54.15
N ALA A 333 -52.58 14.03 -54.22
CA ALA A 333 -51.87 15.18 -54.78
C ALA A 333 -51.94 15.32 -56.32
N GLN A 334 -52.52 14.34 -57.02
CA GLN A 334 -52.49 14.28 -58.50
C GLN A 334 -53.68 15.00 -59.19
N LEU A 335 -54.59 15.66 -58.45
CA LEU A 335 -55.96 15.88 -58.93
C LEU A 335 -56.54 17.30 -59.10
N LEU A 336 -55.96 18.43 -58.62
CA LEU A 336 -56.51 19.79 -58.94
C LEU A 336 -55.54 21.00 -58.76
N PRO A 337 -55.65 22.12 -59.54
CA PRO A 337 -54.67 23.23 -59.59
C PRO A 337 -55.16 24.61 -59.03
N LEU A 338 -54.22 25.58 -58.94
CA LEU A 338 -54.29 26.88 -58.22
C LEU A 338 -55.02 28.05 -58.93
N ALA A 339 -55.61 28.99 -58.15
CA ALA A 339 -55.86 30.42 -58.52
C ALA A 339 -56.07 31.36 -57.28
N LEU A 340 -55.72 32.66 -57.41
CA LEU A 340 -55.76 33.75 -56.40
C LEU A 340 -56.98 34.72 -56.61
N PRO A 341 -57.14 35.95 -56.01
CA PRO A 341 -56.58 36.65 -54.81
C PRO A 341 -57.63 37.32 -53.85
N ALA A 342 -57.18 38.11 -52.85
CA ALA A 342 -57.94 38.92 -51.85
C ALA A 342 -58.19 40.40 -52.32
N PRO A 343 -58.50 41.45 -51.50
CA PRO A 343 -58.91 41.62 -50.07
C PRO A 343 -60.22 42.50 -49.96
N PRO A 344 -60.54 43.40 -48.99
CA PRO A 344 -60.07 43.72 -47.60
C PRO A 344 -61.21 43.71 -46.53
N GLY A 345 -61.21 44.60 -45.51
CA GLY A 345 -62.20 44.67 -44.39
C GLY A 345 -62.46 46.06 -43.77
N MET A 346 -62.97 46.14 -42.52
CA MET A 346 -63.09 47.38 -41.72
C MET A 346 -63.37 47.11 -40.22
N GLY A 347 -62.76 47.87 -39.29
CA GLY A 347 -63.21 48.00 -37.88
C GLY A 347 -62.30 47.39 -36.78
N GLY A 348 -61.48 48.23 -36.13
CA GLY A 348 -60.86 48.00 -34.82
C GLY A 348 -60.82 49.32 -34.02
N PRO A 349 -59.92 49.53 -33.02
CA PRO A 349 -59.08 48.57 -32.31
C PRO A 349 -59.13 48.79 -30.74
N PRO A 350 -58.05 48.97 -29.95
CA PRO A 350 -57.48 47.98 -29.00
C PRO A 350 -57.32 48.58 -27.55
N PRO A 351 -56.35 48.24 -26.64
CA PRO A 351 -55.27 47.22 -26.65
C PRO A 351 -54.89 46.47 -25.35
N MET A 352 -54.04 45.43 -25.54
CA MET A 352 -52.94 44.91 -24.68
C MET A 352 -53.26 44.32 -23.29
N GLY A 353 -52.59 43.27 -22.82
CA GLY A 353 -51.53 42.40 -23.38
C GLY A 353 -50.95 41.53 -22.24
N GLY A 354 -50.19 40.46 -22.43
CA GLY A 354 -49.72 39.76 -23.64
C GLY A 354 -48.58 38.81 -23.24
N MET A 355 -48.68 37.51 -23.53
CA MET A 355 -47.61 36.54 -23.27
C MET A 355 -47.62 35.49 -24.39
N GLY A 356 -46.66 35.59 -25.30
CA GLY A 356 -46.61 34.78 -26.52
C GLY A 356 -45.63 33.61 -26.45
N MET A 357 -46.05 32.46 -26.98
CA MET A 357 -45.15 31.52 -27.65
C MET A 357 -44.62 32.14 -28.95
N PRO A 358 -43.40 31.75 -29.38
CA PRO A 358 -43.24 31.36 -30.79
C PRO A 358 -42.58 29.98 -30.97
N PRO A 359 -42.63 29.37 -32.18
CA PRO A 359 -42.59 27.91 -32.33
C PRO A 359 -41.38 27.34 -33.13
N MET A 360 -41.49 26.03 -33.41
CA MET A 360 -40.60 25.13 -34.19
C MET A 360 -40.05 25.62 -35.55
N GLY A 361 -38.90 25.00 -35.90
CA GLY A 361 -38.38 24.73 -37.25
C GLY A 361 -36.86 24.50 -37.20
N GLY A 362 -36.20 23.52 -37.83
CA GLY A 362 -36.63 22.40 -38.67
C GLY A 362 -35.41 21.63 -39.23
N MET A 363 -35.62 20.35 -39.56
CA MET A 363 -35.16 19.64 -40.78
C MET A 363 -33.67 19.24 -40.99
N GLY A 364 -33.41 17.93 -41.21
CA GLY A 364 -32.16 17.41 -41.80
C GLY A 364 -31.69 16.01 -41.33
N MET A 365 -31.78 14.99 -42.20
CA MET A 365 -31.17 13.63 -42.13
C MET A 365 -30.05 13.52 -43.20
N PRO A 366 -29.20 12.47 -43.28
CA PRO A 366 -28.77 11.40 -42.34
C PRO A 366 -27.23 11.59 -42.09
N PRO A 367 -26.27 10.62 -42.10
CA PRO A 367 -26.27 9.15 -41.91
C PRO A 367 -25.16 8.60 -40.93
N MET A 368 -25.09 7.26 -40.84
CA MET A 368 -23.95 6.37 -40.49
C MET A 368 -22.78 6.85 -39.61
N GLY A 369 -22.53 6.09 -38.53
CA GLY A 369 -21.17 5.60 -38.23
C GLY A 369 -20.74 5.61 -36.76
N GLY A 370 -20.13 4.50 -36.31
CA GLY A 370 -19.13 4.47 -35.24
C GLY A 370 -19.60 4.73 -33.81
N MET A 371 -19.81 3.66 -33.04
CA MET A 371 -19.92 3.75 -31.57
C MET A 371 -18.55 4.08 -30.96
N GLY A 372 -18.30 5.36 -30.70
CA GLY A 372 -17.08 5.89 -30.08
C GLY A 372 -17.37 6.63 -28.77
N MET A 373 -16.48 6.46 -27.79
CA MET A 373 -16.53 7.05 -26.44
C MET A 373 -16.80 8.57 -26.41
N PRO A 374 -17.63 9.08 -25.48
CA PRO A 374 -17.71 10.52 -25.18
C PRO A 374 -16.58 10.96 -24.20
N PRO A 375 -15.93 12.11 -24.43
CA PRO A 375 -14.91 12.64 -23.52
C PRO A 375 -15.52 13.48 -22.38
N MET A 376 -14.90 13.44 -21.19
CA MET A 376 -15.19 14.40 -20.11
C MET A 376 -14.59 15.78 -20.46
N GLY A 377 -15.46 16.77 -20.67
CA GLY A 377 -15.07 18.18 -20.79
C GLY A 377 -14.82 18.81 -19.42
N GLY A 378 -13.73 19.58 -19.31
CA GLY A 378 -13.25 20.11 -18.03
C GLY A 378 -14.11 21.21 -17.41
N MET A 379 -14.12 21.26 -16.08
CA MET A 379 -14.76 22.30 -15.28
C MET A 379 -13.69 23.20 -14.64
N GLY A 380 -13.79 24.51 -14.85
CA GLY A 380 -12.71 25.46 -14.55
C GLY A 380 -12.50 25.76 -13.05
N MET A 381 -11.24 25.98 -12.68
CA MET A 381 -10.81 26.50 -11.37
C MET A 381 -11.30 27.93 -11.12
N PRO A 382 -11.82 28.26 -9.92
CA PRO A 382 -11.96 29.64 -9.46
C PRO A 382 -10.61 30.18 -8.90
N PRO A 383 -10.33 31.49 -9.00
CA PRO A 383 -9.04 32.05 -8.57
C PRO A 383 -8.95 32.24 -7.04
N MET A 384 -7.78 31.94 -6.47
CA MET A 384 -7.47 32.26 -5.07
C MET A 384 -7.18 33.76 -4.88
N GLY A 385 -7.90 34.40 -3.95
CA GLY A 385 -7.55 35.71 -3.40
C GLY A 385 -6.94 35.57 -1.98
N PRO A 386 -6.02 36.46 -1.57
CA PRO A 386 -5.35 36.36 -0.27
C PRO A 386 -6.30 36.70 0.89
N GLY A 387 -6.38 35.81 1.88
CA GLY A 387 -7.25 35.97 3.06
C GLY A 387 -6.71 36.96 4.10
N PRO A 388 -7.59 37.59 4.91
CA PRO A 388 -7.19 38.52 5.97
C PRO A 388 -6.63 37.79 7.20
N MET A 389 -5.62 38.38 7.85
CA MET A 389 -4.98 37.82 9.04
C MET A 389 -5.84 37.99 10.31
N PRO A 390 -5.85 37.02 11.24
CA PRO A 390 -6.56 37.14 12.51
C PRO A 390 -5.84 38.11 13.47
N ALA A 391 -6.60 38.96 14.14
CA ALA A 391 -6.08 39.91 15.12
C ALA A 391 -5.69 39.21 16.43
N TYR A 392 -4.52 39.59 16.98
CA TYR A 392 -4.07 39.13 18.30
C TYR A 392 -4.98 39.71 19.40
N GLY A 393 -5.62 38.83 20.18
CA GLY A 393 -6.35 39.19 21.38
C GLY A 393 -5.41 39.48 22.55
N MET A 394 -5.51 40.68 23.12
CA MET A 394 -4.75 41.14 24.28
C MET A 394 -5.46 40.72 25.59
N PRO A 395 -4.80 40.05 26.55
CA PRO A 395 -5.43 39.63 27.80
C PRO A 395 -5.61 40.82 28.78
N PRO A 396 -6.67 40.82 29.62
CA PRO A 396 -6.89 41.87 30.59
C PRO A 396 -5.99 41.72 31.83
N MET A 397 -5.26 42.79 32.17
CA MET A 397 -4.62 42.93 33.48
C MET A 397 -5.70 43.11 34.56
N GLY A 398 -5.77 42.16 35.50
CA GLY A 398 -6.52 42.30 36.75
C GLY A 398 -5.63 42.83 37.87
N ASN A 399 -6.18 43.68 38.74
CA ASN A 399 -5.52 44.15 39.96
C ASN A 399 -5.09 42.97 40.85
N TYR A 400 -3.84 42.95 41.31
CA TYR A 400 -3.48 43.32 42.68
C TYR A 400 -1.96 43.53 42.84
#